data_AF-A0A4Y7R8P4-F1
#
_entry.id   AF-A0A4Y7R8P4-F1
#
_cell.length_a   1.000
_cell.length_b   1.000
_cell.length_c   1.000
_cell.angle_alpha   90.00
_cell.angle_beta   90.00
_cell.angle_gamma   90.00
#
_symmetry.space_group_name_H-M   'P 1'
#
loop_
_entity.id
_entity.type
_entity.pdbx_description
1 polymer ?
#
loop_
_entity_poly.entity_id
_entity_poly.type
_entity_poly.pdbx_seq_one_letter_code
_entity_poly.pdbx_strand_id
1 'polypeptide(L)' 'MPHIGVPELILVLTLALIIFGPGKLPELGKAVGKTIREFRRSSSEIMNEVEAVADEKKDNQMQLIKAAKN' A
#
# COMPACT_ATOMS: atom_id res chain seq x y z
N MET A 1 35.08 -9.17 -4.03
CA MET A 1 34.12 -9.01 -2.92
C MET A 1 33.30 -10.28 -2.84
N PRO A 2 32.96 -10.83 -1.67
CA PRO A 2 32.07 -11.99 -1.61
C PRO A 2 30.70 -11.58 -2.15
N HIS A 3 30.24 -12.25 -3.21
CA HIS A 3 28.93 -12.05 -3.79
C HIS A 3 27.99 -13.02 -3.09
N ILE A 4 27.02 -12.50 -2.34
CA ILE A 4 25.97 -13.34 -1.77
C ILE A 4 25.09 -13.78 -2.94
N GLY A 5 25.26 -15.01 -3.37
CA GLY A 5 24.45 -15.63 -4.39
C GLY A 5 23.16 -16.21 -3.82
N VAL A 6 22.36 -16.75 -4.71
CA VAL A 6 21.17 -17.54 -4.37
C VAL A 6 21.50 -18.71 -3.41
N PRO A 7 22.63 -19.45 -3.56
CA PRO A 7 22.98 -20.53 -2.63
C PRO A 7 23.17 -20.06 -1.19
N GLU A 8 23.88 -18.95 -0.98
CA GLU A 8 24.12 -18.39 0.36
C GLU A 8 22.81 -17.90 1.00
N LEU A 9 21.92 -17.30 0.21
CA LEU A 9 20.59 -16.91 0.68
C LEU A 9 19.75 -18.12 1.13
N ILE A 10 19.79 -19.22 0.37
CA ILE A 10 19.09 -20.46 0.73
C ILE A 10 19.63 -21.05 2.04
N LEU A 11 20.95 -21.02 2.26
CA LEU A 11 21.56 -21.49 3.51
C LEU A 11 21.05 -20.69 4.72
N VAL A 12 21.05 -19.36 4.62
CA VAL A 12 20.54 -18.47 5.67
C VAL A 12 19.04 -18.68 5.90
N LEU A 13 18.26 -18.78 4.82
CA LEU A 13 16.83 -19.07 4.92
C LEU A 13 16.57 -20.42 5.58
N THR A 14 17.36 -21.45 5.28
CA THR A 14 17.20 -22.78 5.89
C THR A 14 17.42 -22.71 7.40
N LEU A 15 18.47 -22.03 7.86
CA LEU A 15 18.70 -21.81 9.30
C LEU A 15 17.55 -21.04 9.96
N ALA A 16 17.09 -19.97 9.32
CA ALA A 16 15.93 -19.23 9.79
C ALA A 16 14.66 -20.09 9.83
N LEU A 17 14.46 -20.96 8.85
CA LEU A 17 13.34 -21.89 8.79
C LEU A 17 13.43 -23.02 9.81
N ILE A 18 14.61 -23.41 10.27
CA ILE A 18 14.73 -24.36 11.40
C ILE A 18 14.29 -23.68 12.70
N ILE A 19 14.67 -22.41 12.91
CA ILE A 19 14.31 -21.66 14.11
C ILE A 19 12.83 -21.30 14.12
N PHE A 20 12.32 -20.77 13.01
CA PHE A 20 10.94 -20.27 12.92
C PHE A 20 9.94 -21.32 12.39
N GLY A 21 10.39 -22.30 11.62
CA GLY A 21 9.54 -23.29 10.95
C GLY A 21 9.08 -22.86 9.54
N PRO A 22 9.02 -23.77 8.56
CA PRO A 22 8.59 -23.45 7.18
C PRO A 22 7.12 -22.99 7.08
N GLY A 23 6.28 -23.34 8.07
CA GLY A 23 4.89 -22.89 8.13
C GLY A 23 4.73 -21.42 8.54
N LYS A 24 5.72 -20.82 9.21
CA LYS A 24 5.61 -19.44 9.70
C LYS A 24 5.78 -18.39 8.61
N LEU A 25 6.61 -18.63 7.60
CA LEU A 25 6.76 -17.66 6.49
C LEU A 25 5.44 -17.48 5.70
N PRO A 26 4.71 -18.53 5.30
CA PRO A 26 3.39 -18.37 4.66
C PRO A 26 2.35 -17.71 5.57
N GLU A 27 2.36 -18.01 6.88
CA GLU A 27 1.44 -17.43 7.86
C GLU A 27 1.66 -15.91 7.98
N LEU A 28 2.93 -15.49 8.14
CA LEU A 28 3.31 -14.08 8.17
C LEU A 28 3.00 -13.39 6.84
N GLY A 29 3.28 -14.03 5.71
CA GLY A 29 2.97 -13.49 4.38
C GLY A 29 1.46 -13.26 4.17
N LYS A 30 0.60 -14.17 4.66
CA LYS A 30 -0.85 -13.99 4.62
C LYS A 30 -1.31 -12.82 5.50
N ALA A 31 -0.76 -12.69 6.71
CA ALA A 31 -1.09 -11.61 7.62
C ALA A 31 -0.68 -10.24 7.03
N VAL A 32 0.58 -10.11 6.61
CA VAL A 32 1.12 -8.90 5.97
C VAL A 32 0.37 -8.59 4.68
N GLY A 33 0.10 -9.60 3.85
CA GLY A 33 -0.65 -9.43 2.59
C GLY A 33 -2.07 -8.93 2.82
N LYS A 34 -2.75 -9.39 3.87
CA LYS A 34 -4.07 -8.88 4.25
C LYS A 34 -3.99 -7.42 4.68
N THR A 35 -3.02 -7.06 5.54
CA THR A 35 -2.79 -5.68 5.96
C THR A 35 -2.49 -4.76 4.78
N ILE A 36 -1.59 -5.16 3.87
CA ILE A 36 -1.26 -4.36 2.68
C ILE A 36 -2.49 -4.19 1.77
N ARG A 37 -3.30 -5.24 1.60
CA ARG A 37 -4.51 -5.19 0.78
C ARG A 37 -5.55 -4.22 1.36
N GLU A 38 -5.79 -4.30 2.67
CA GLU A 38 -6.69 -3.40 3.38
C GLU A 38 -6.18 -1.96 3.34
N PHE A 39 -4.88 -1.75 3.61
CA PHE A 39 -4.23 -0.44 3.53
C PHE A 39 -4.37 0.19 2.14
N ARG A 40 -4.13 -0.59 1.07
CA ARG A 40 -4.30 -0.12 -0.31
C ARG A 40 -5.74 0.27 -0.58
N ARG A 41 -6.70 -0.55 -0.16
CA ARG A 41 -8.13 -0.27 -0.35
C ARG A 41 -8.55 1.02 0.35
N SER A 42 -8.24 1.16 1.64
CA SER A 42 -8.57 2.36 2.41
C SER A 42 -7.89 3.60 1.85
N SER A 43 -6.63 3.49 1.41
CA SER A 43 -5.93 4.60 0.76
C SER A 43 -6.63 5.04 -0.54
N SER A 44 -7.05 4.09 -1.38
CA SER A 44 -7.79 4.41 -2.61
C SER A 44 -9.16 5.02 -2.34
N GLU A 45 -9.89 4.53 -1.34
CA GLU A 45 -11.18 5.12 -0.93
C GLU A 45 -11.01 6.57 -0.48
N ILE A 46 -10.00 6.85 0.35
CA ILE A 46 -9.68 8.22 0.81
C ILE A 46 -9.28 9.12 -0.37
N MET A 47 -8.45 8.64 -1.30
CA MET A 47 -8.05 9.43 -2.46
C MET A 47 -9.26 9.85 -3.31
N ASN A 48 -10.19 8.92 -3.55
CA ASN A 48 -11.41 9.21 -4.31
C ASN A 48 -12.31 10.21 -3.59
N GLU A 49 -12.43 10.13 -2.26
CA GLU A 49 -13.23 11.06 -1.46
C GLU A 49 -12.61 12.48 -1.47
N VAL A 50 -11.28 12.57 -1.36
CA VAL A 50 -10.55 13.84 -1.48
C VAL A 50 -10.72 14.47 -2.87
N GLU A 51 -10.68 13.66 -3.93
CA GLU A 51 -10.87 14.13 -5.31
C GLU A 51 -12.31 14.64 -5.53
N ALA A 52 -13.32 13.92 -5.03
CA ALA A 52 -14.72 14.35 -5.09
C ALA A 52 -14.96 15.69 -4.37
N VAL A 53 -14.39 15.87 -3.18
CA VAL A 53 -14.49 17.15 -2.43
C VAL A 53 -13.74 18.28 -3.13
N ALA A 54 -12.61 17.98 -3.78
CA ALA A 54 -11.84 18.95 -4.53
C ALA A 54 -12.60 19.45 -5.77
N ASP A 55 -13.29 18.56 -6.48
CA ASP A 55 -14.06 18.92 -7.66
C ASP A 55 -15.35 19.69 -7.30
N GLU A 56 -16.04 19.30 -6.23
CA GLU A 56 -17.21 20.04 -5.73
C GLU A 56 -16.85 21.48 -5.30
N LYS A 57 -15.67 21.67 -4.70
CA LYS A 57 -15.15 23.02 -4.39
C LYS A 57 -14.83 23.84 -5.62
N LYS A 58 -14.28 23.25 -6.68
CA LYS A 58 -13.98 23.96 -7.94
C LYS A 58 -15.26 24.45 -8.60
N ASP A 59 -16.30 23.62 -8.64
CA ASP A 59 -17.57 23.95 -9.26
C ASP A 59 -18.27 25.11 -8.56
N ASN A 60 -18.32 25.08 -7.22
CA ASN A 60 -18.88 26.17 -6.43
C ASN A 60 -18.10 27.48 -6.62
N GLN A 61 -16.77 27.43 -6.66
CA GLN A 61 -15.95 28.63 -6.86
C GLN A 61 -16.14 29.22 -8.27
N MET A 62 -16.25 28.37 -9.30
CA MET A 62 -16.51 28.78 -10.68
C MET A 62 -17.88 29.47 -10.83
N GLN A 63 -18.89 28.99 -10.10
CA GLN A 63 -20.23 29.61 -10.09
C GLN A 63 -20.22 30.99 -9.43
N LEU A 64 -19.49 31.16 -8.32
CA LEU A 64 -19.34 32.46 -7.65
C LEU A 64 -18.63 33.48 -8.54
N ILE A 65 -17.56 33.08 -9.23
CA ILE A 65 -16.83 33.96 -10.16
C ILE A 65 -17.70 34.37 -11.34
N LYS A 66 -18.53 33.46 -11.86
CA LYS A 66 -19.50 33.78 -12.94
C LYS A 66 -20.57 34.77 -12.45
N ALA A 67 -21.05 34.61 -11.23
CA ALA A 67 -22.07 35.50 -10.64
C ALA A 67 -21.54 36.92 -10.40
N ALA A 68 -20.27 37.08 -10.03
CA ALA A 68 -19.66 38.40 -9.78
C ALA A 68 -19.28 39.19 -11.05
N LYS A 69 -19.30 38.54 -12.23
CA LYS A 69 -18.86 39.13 -13.50
C LYS A 69 -20.03 39.73 -14.32
N ASN A 70 -21.25 39.69 -13.82
CA ASN A 70 -22.48 40.09 -14.50
C ASN A 70 -23.15 41.25 -13.76
#